data_AF-A0A382WRN3-F1
#
_entry.id   AF-A0A382WRN3-F1
#
_cell.length_a   1.000
_cell.length_b   1.000
_cell.length_c   1.000
_cell.angle_alpha   90.00
_cell.angle_beta   90.00
_cell.angle_gamma   90.00
#
_symmetry.space_group_name_H-M   'P 1'
#
loop_
_entity.id
_entity.type
_entity.pdbx_description
1 polymer ?
#
loop_
_entity_poly.entity_id
_entity_poly.type
_entity_poly.pdbx_seq_one_letter_code
_entity_poly.pdbx_strand_id
1 'polypeptide(L)'
;DVYKVLLENDDVKVLEVTFEPGQSDNMHEHYPATVYILQGGKAQVTLPDGTVNEIEPPTGFIGHNTEKARHQVKNIGDNTIKIILVERKNTHPASESEETLILPEEVSPDVYEVIFENDDVKVLDVTFAPGQGDNMHEHGVITYYGIKGGKLQNTLPDGTVKEMEVPDGFVGHGNTIVKHQMENVGDDTVQVIIVEHKKLAPAKE
;
A
#
# COMPACT_ATOMS: atom_id res chain seq x y z
N ASP A 1 -16.43 -4.51 15.31
CA ASP A 1 -15.23 -3.71 15.06
C ASP A 1 -15.02 -3.66 13.56
N VAL A 2 -14.68 -2.50 12.97
CA VAL A 2 -14.45 -2.36 11.52
C VAL A 2 -12.98 -2.60 11.14
N TYR A 3 -12.07 -2.54 12.11
CA TYR A 3 -10.62 -2.55 11.86
C TYR A 3 -10.01 -3.93 12.10
N LYS A 4 -9.10 -4.31 11.22
CA LYS A 4 -8.21 -5.46 11.38
C LYS A 4 -6.78 -5.00 11.13
N VAL A 5 -5.92 -5.12 12.15
CA VAL A 5 -4.49 -4.84 12.00
C VAL A 5 -3.85 -5.97 11.21
N LEU A 6 -3.22 -5.63 10.08
CA LEU A 6 -2.47 -6.57 9.26
C LEU A 6 -0.98 -6.55 9.58
N LEU A 7 -0.44 -5.36 9.84
CA LEU A 7 0.96 -5.14 10.20
C LEU A 7 1.07 -3.91 11.10
N GLU A 8 1.90 -3.97 12.14
CA GLU A 8 2.26 -2.80 12.94
C GLU A 8 3.70 -2.92 13.41
N ASN A 9 4.50 -1.89 13.16
CA ASN A 9 5.86 -1.75 13.66
C ASN A 9 6.08 -0.29 14.11
N ASP A 10 7.34 0.12 14.27
CA ASP A 10 7.66 1.48 14.70
C ASP A 10 7.36 2.53 13.61
N ASP A 11 7.57 2.21 12.33
CA ASP A 11 7.44 3.17 11.23
C ASP A 11 6.02 3.26 10.67
N VAL A 12 5.32 2.12 10.57
CA VAL A 12 4.04 2.01 9.87
C VAL A 12 3.02 1.14 10.60
N LYS A 13 1.75 1.40 10.29
CA LYS A 13 0.62 0.52 10.65
C LYS A 13 -0.25 0.31 9.42
N VAL A 14 -0.54 -0.95 9.12
CA VAL A 14 -1.41 -1.35 8.01
C VAL A 14 -2.69 -1.94 8.56
N LEU A 15 -3.81 -1.39 8.13
CA LEU A 15 -5.15 -1.80 8.52
C LEU A 15 -5.95 -2.24 7.30
N GLU A 16 -6.67 -3.33 7.44
CA GLU A 16 -7.85 -3.61 6.63
C GLU A 16 -9.07 -3.09 7.37
N VAL A 17 -9.84 -2.21 6.73
CA VAL A 17 -11.06 -1.62 7.30
C VAL A 17 -12.25 -2.07 6.48
N THR A 18 -13.22 -2.70 7.14
CA THR A 18 -14.42 -3.24 6.50
C THR A 18 -15.67 -2.67 7.15
N PHE A 19 -16.54 -2.05 6.35
CA PHE A 19 -17.85 -1.58 6.77
C PHE A 19 -18.94 -2.34 6.02
N GLU A 20 -19.71 -3.16 6.74
CA GLU A 20 -20.96 -3.70 6.21
C GLU A 20 -22.01 -2.60 6.00
N PRO A 21 -23.04 -2.82 5.17
CA PRO A 21 -24.12 -1.85 4.98
C PRO A 21 -24.71 -1.35 6.30
N GLY A 22 -24.76 -0.03 6.47
CA GLY A 22 -25.24 0.63 7.68
C GLY A 22 -24.27 0.67 8.87
N GLN A 23 -23.14 -0.03 8.79
CA GLN A 23 -22.12 -0.05 9.85
C GLN A 23 -21.38 1.28 9.92
N SER A 24 -20.99 1.67 11.14
CA SER A 24 -20.21 2.88 11.42
C SER A 24 -19.10 2.56 12.41
N ASP A 25 -18.02 3.30 12.31
CA ASP A 25 -16.99 3.34 13.35
C ASP A 25 -17.32 4.41 14.39
N ASN A 26 -16.40 4.59 15.34
CA ASN A 26 -16.44 5.70 16.28
C ASN A 26 -15.54 6.84 15.77
N MET A 27 -15.81 8.07 16.23
CA MET A 27 -14.90 9.20 16.04
C MET A 27 -13.48 8.83 16.49
N HIS A 28 -12.54 8.82 15.56
CA HIS A 28 -11.16 8.40 15.77
C HIS A 28 -10.20 9.38 15.10
N GLU A 29 -8.92 9.25 15.41
CA GLU A 29 -7.82 9.97 14.77
C GLU A 29 -6.82 8.94 14.24
N HIS A 30 -6.25 9.21 13.07
CA HIS A 30 -5.15 8.43 12.52
C HIS A 30 -3.99 9.32 12.08
N TYR A 31 -2.81 8.71 11.93
CA TYR A 31 -1.61 9.34 11.38
C TYR A 31 -1.79 9.69 9.89
N PRO A 32 -0.88 10.48 9.27
CA PRO A 32 -0.81 10.59 7.82
C PRO A 32 -0.86 9.20 7.18
N ALA A 33 -1.72 9.04 6.19
CA ALA A 33 -2.05 7.70 5.70
C ALA A 33 -2.34 7.69 4.21
N THR A 34 -1.88 6.63 3.55
CA THR A 34 -2.33 6.27 2.21
C THR A 34 -3.56 5.39 2.32
N VAL A 35 -4.62 5.74 1.60
CA VAL A 35 -5.90 5.04 1.52
C VAL A 35 -5.98 4.37 0.15
N TYR A 36 -6.20 3.06 0.13
CA TYR A 36 -6.54 2.31 -1.08
C TYR A 36 -7.92 1.65 -0.90
N ILE A 37 -8.85 1.91 -1.83
CA ILE A 37 -10.22 1.41 -1.77
C ILE A 37 -10.32 0.09 -2.53
N LEU A 38 -10.19 -1.04 -1.81
CA LEU A 38 -10.36 -2.38 -2.39
C LEU A 38 -11.78 -2.62 -2.90
N GLN A 39 -12.77 -2.06 -2.20
CA GLN A 39 -14.17 -2.12 -2.61
C GLN A 39 -14.84 -0.80 -2.22
N GLY A 40 -15.23 -0.04 -3.24
CA GLY A 40 -15.87 1.26 -3.09
C GLY A 40 -17.32 1.16 -2.63
N GLY A 41 -17.97 2.30 -2.41
CA GLY A 41 -19.35 2.37 -1.97
C GLY A 41 -19.69 3.72 -1.38
N LYS A 42 -20.95 3.91 -0.98
CA LYS A 42 -21.42 5.19 -0.45
C LYS A 42 -21.16 5.30 1.05
N ALA A 43 -20.43 6.33 1.46
CA ALA A 43 -20.08 6.58 2.85
C ALA A 43 -20.45 8.00 3.30
N GLN A 44 -20.72 8.15 4.58
CA GLN A 44 -20.87 9.42 5.27
C GLN A 44 -19.66 9.62 6.19
N VAL A 45 -19.02 10.78 6.09
CA VAL A 45 -17.90 11.20 6.93
C VAL A 45 -18.34 12.35 7.83
N THR A 46 -18.23 12.16 9.14
CA THR A 46 -18.54 13.18 10.15
C THR A 46 -17.25 13.74 10.73
N LEU A 47 -17.09 15.07 10.67
CA LEU A 47 -15.94 15.80 11.22
C LEU A 47 -16.17 16.19 12.69
N PRO A 48 -15.11 16.58 13.44
CA PRO A 48 -15.22 16.87 14.87
C PRO A 48 -16.13 18.06 15.22
N ASP A 49 -16.33 18.99 14.28
CA ASP A 49 -17.24 20.13 14.42
C ASP A 49 -18.72 19.77 14.15
N GLY A 50 -19.00 18.50 13.80
CA GLY A 50 -20.32 18.02 13.44
C GLY A 50 -20.66 18.17 11.96
N THR A 51 -19.75 18.71 11.13
CA THR A 51 -19.94 18.76 9.68
C THR A 51 -20.03 17.34 9.12
N VAL A 52 -20.99 17.11 8.24
CA VAL A 52 -21.24 15.81 7.60
C VAL A 52 -21.08 15.93 6.09
N ASN A 53 -20.25 15.07 5.51
CA ASN A 53 -20.05 14.96 4.08
C ASN A 53 -20.45 13.55 3.61
N GLU A 54 -21.18 13.46 2.50
CA GLU A 54 -21.39 12.19 1.80
C GLU A 54 -20.36 12.06 0.67
N ILE A 55 -19.76 10.88 0.56
CA ILE A 55 -18.79 10.52 -0.47
C ILE A 55 -19.15 9.16 -1.07
N GLU A 56 -18.66 8.91 -2.28
CA GLU A 56 -18.83 7.63 -2.96
C GLU A 56 -17.50 7.24 -3.62
N PRO A 57 -16.48 6.86 -2.84
CA PRO A 57 -15.20 6.43 -3.39
C PRO A 57 -15.38 5.21 -4.29
N PRO A 58 -14.88 5.23 -5.54
CA PRO A 58 -14.91 4.06 -6.41
C PRO A 58 -13.89 3.00 -5.96
N THR A 59 -14.12 1.75 -6.36
CA THR A 59 -13.10 0.70 -6.24
C THR A 59 -11.84 1.11 -7.00
N GLY A 60 -10.67 0.85 -6.40
CA GLY A 60 -9.38 1.26 -6.93
C GLY A 60 -9.04 2.73 -6.67
N PHE A 61 -9.85 3.49 -5.92
CA PHE A 61 -9.47 4.85 -5.53
C PHE A 61 -8.24 4.85 -4.62
N ILE A 62 -7.32 5.79 -4.86
CA ILE A 62 -6.15 6.06 -4.04
C ILE A 62 -6.17 7.52 -3.59
N GLY A 63 -5.88 7.72 -2.32
CA GLY A 63 -5.65 9.06 -1.75
C GLY A 63 -4.60 9.02 -0.66
N HIS A 64 -4.06 10.18 -0.32
CA HIS A 64 -3.11 10.32 0.77
C HIS A 64 -3.45 11.54 1.64
N ASN A 65 -3.58 11.31 2.94
CA ASN A 65 -3.67 12.36 3.94
C ASN A 65 -2.25 12.70 4.42
N THR A 66 -1.78 13.92 4.13
CA THR A 66 -0.45 14.40 4.54
C THR A 66 -0.36 14.74 6.03
N GLU A 67 -1.50 14.99 6.66
CA GLU A 67 -1.64 15.32 8.08
C GLU A 67 -2.49 14.29 8.80
N LYS A 68 -2.47 14.34 10.14
CA LYS A 68 -3.42 13.57 10.94
C LYS A 68 -4.84 13.97 10.59
N ALA A 69 -5.73 12.99 10.48
CA ALA A 69 -7.14 13.24 10.27
C ALA A 69 -7.95 12.67 11.42
N ARG A 70 -8.98 13.43 11.83
CA ARG A 70 -9.92 13.02 12.87
C ARG A 70 -11.34 13.04 12.30
N HIS A 71 -12.00 11.88 12.26
CA HIS A 71 -13.34 11.74 11.69
C HIS A 71 -14.04 10.48 12.20
N GLN A 72 -15.31 10.34 11.83
CA GLN A 72 -16.08 9.11 11.90
C GLN A 72 -16.56 8.77 10.49
N VAL A 73 -16.57 7.48 10.14
CA VAL A 73 -17.11 6.98 8.88
C VAL A 73 -18.31 6.07 9.14
N LYS A 74 -19.33 6.19 8.27
CA LYS A 74 -20.47 5.28 8.20
C LYS A 74 -20.71 4.85 6.76
N ASN A 75 -20.87 3.55 6.53
CA ASN A 75 -21.39 3.05 5.27
C ASN A 75 -22.91 3.34 5.20
N ILE A 76 -23.32 4.13 4.22
CA ILE A 76 -24.72 4.51 3.98
C ILE A 76 -25.28 3.91 2.68
N GLY A 77 -24.49 3.06 1.99
CA GLY A 77 -24.91 2.30 0.84
C GLY A 77 -25.33 0.87 1.19
N ASP A 78 -25.59 0.09 0.14
CA ASP A 78 -26.11 -1.28 0.24
C ASP A 78 -25.02 -2.36 0.06
N ASN A 79 -23.78 -1.97 -0.26
CA ASN A 79 -22.66 -2.86 -0.46
C ASN A 79 -21.59 -2.69 0.64
N THR A 80 -20.83 -3.74 0.91
CA THR A 80 -19.66 -3.69 1.79
C THR A 80 -18.60 -2.74 1.22
N ILE A 81 -17.98 -1.93 2.08
CA ILE A 81 -16.82 -1.09 1.75
C ILE A 81 -15.58 -1.73 2.38
N LYS A 82 -14.51 -1.86 1.59
CA LYS A 82 -13.21 -2.39 2.05
C LYS A 82 -12.08 -1.45 1.70
N ILE A 83 -11.22 -1.19 2.67
CA ILE A 83 -10.15 -0.19 2.60
C ILE A 83 -8.86 -0.81 3.13
N ILE A 84 -7.76 -0.59 2.43
CA ILE A 84 -6.41 -0.73 3.00
C ILE A 84 -5.91 0.65 3.38
N LEU A 85 -5.56 0.80 4.65
CA LEU A 85 -5.00 2.03 5.20
C LEU A 85 -3.55 1.76 5.61
N VAL A 86 -2.62 2.53 5.04
CA VAL A 86 -1.20 2.49 5.39
C VAL A 86 -0.87 3.79 6.12
N GLU A 87 -0.84 3.74 7.45
CA GLU A 87 -0.49 4.85 8.32
C GLU A 87 1.03 4.94 8.51
N ARG A 88 1.58 6.14 8.37
CA ARG A 88 2.98 6.46 8.70
C ARG A 88 3.06 7.01 10.13
N LYS A 89 3.55 6.19 11.07
CA LYS A 89 3.65 6.50 12.50
C LYS A 89 4.79 7.47 12.83
N ASN A 90 5.89 7.39 12.07
CA ASN A 90 7.08 8.22 12.25
C ASN A 90 7.49 8.93 10.96
N THR A 91 8.18 10.05 11.11
CA THR A 91 8.88 10.70 10.01
C THR A 91 10.36 10.70 10.32
N HIS A 92 11.13 10.08 9.46
CA HIS A 92 12.59 10.14 9.52
C HIS A 92 13.03 10.95 8.31
N PRO A 93 13.50 12.19 8.49
CA PRO A 93 13.95 12.99 7.36
C PRO A 93 15.02 12.18 6.64
N ALA A 94 14.74 11.83 5.38
CA ALA A 94 15.78 11.32 4.51
C ALA A 94 16.86 12.40 4.48
N SER A 95 18.08 12.08 4.91
CA SER A 95 19.21 12.88 4.41
C SER A 95 19.17 12.72 2.90
N GLU A 96 19.36 13.80 2.14
CA GLU A 96 19.51 13.72 0.68
C GLU A 96 20.46 12.57 0.35
N SER A 97 19.91 11.45 -0.12
CA SER A 97 20.72 10.34 -0.60
C SER A 97 21.10 10.70 -2.01
N GLU A 98 22.39 10.88 -2.26
CA GLU A 98 22.92 11.09 -3.62
C GLU A 98 22.82 9.81 -4.48
N GLU A 99 22.34 8.69 -3.92
CA GLU A 99 22.18 7.43 -4.63
C GLU A 99 20.97 7.47 -5.55
N THR A 100 21.25 7.39 -6.84
CA THR A 100 20.24 7.20 -7.89
C THR A 100 19.87 5.72 -7.91
N LEU A 101 18.68 5.40 -7.39
CA LEU A 101 18.12 4.04 -7.43
C LEU A 101 17.75 3.65 -8.86
N ILE A 102 17.84 2.35 -9.18
CA ILE A 102 17.25 1.79 -10.39
C ILE A 102 15.75 1.57 -10.13
N LEU A 103 14.90 2.47 -10.63
CA LEU A 103 13.47 2.45 -10.32
C LEU A 103 12.70 1.37 -11.10
N PRO A 104 11.80 0.61 -10.47
CA PRO A 104 11.07 -0.48 -11.11
C PRO A 104 10.16 -0.02 -12.25
N GLU A 105 9.48 1.12 -12.09
CA GLU A 105 8.60 1.69 -13.11
C GLU A 105 9.35 2.19 -14.35
N GLU A 106 10.65 2.46 -14.23
CA GLU A 106 11.47 2.89 -15.37
C GLU A 106 12.01 1.69 -16.15
N VAL A 107 12.42 0.62 -15.45
CA VAL A 107 13.01 -0.56 -16.09
C VAL A 107 12.00 -1.64 -16.44
N SER A 108 10.81 -1.64 -15.84
CA SER A 108 9.73 -2.61 -16.08
C SER A 108 8.34 -1.94 -16.11
N PRO A 109 8.11 -0.94 -16.98
CA PRO A 109 6.85 -0.18 -17.03
C PRO A 109 5.62 -1.02 -17.42
N ASP A 110 5.81 -2.23 -17.93
CA ASP A 110 4.75 -3.20 -18.23
C ASP A 110 4.29 -4.00 -17.00
N VAL A 111 5.04 -3.92 -15.90
CA VAL A 111 4.73 -4.56 -14.61
C VAL A 111 4.31 -3.53 -13.56
N TYR A 112 4.93 -2.34 -13.56
CA TYR A 112 4.76 -1.30 -12.53
C TYR A 112 4.11 -0.05 -13.11
N GLU A 113 2.92 0.29 -12.61
CA GLU A 113 2.22 1.53 -12.94
C GLU A 113 2.23 2.49 -11.74
N VAL A 114 2.72 3.72 -11.92
CA VAL A 114 2.58 4.78 -10.92
C VAL A 114 1.15 5.31 -10.95
N ILE A 115 0.35 4.95 -9.95
CA ILE A 115 -1.07 5.31 -9.85
C ILE A 115 -1.32 6.55 -8.97
N PHE A 116 -0.35 6.93 -8.13
CA PHE A 116 -0.41 8.15 -7.32
C PHE A 116 0.99 8.56 -6.89
N GLU A 117 1.28 9.87 -6.90
CA GLU A 117 2.56 10.40 -6.40
C GLU A 117 2.40 11.81 -5.84
N ASN A 118 3.03 12.07 -4.69
CA ASN A 118 3.17 13.40 -4.11
C ASN A 118 4.51 13.52 -3.35
N ASP A 119 4.67 14.55 -2.52
CA ASP A 119 5.90 14.82 -1.75
C ASP A 119 6.16 13.80 -0.61
N ASP A 120 5.15 13.01 -0.24
CA ASP A 120 5.17 12.11 0.91
C ASP A 120 5.29 10.64 0.51
N VAL A 121 4.62 10.25 -0.58
CA VAL A 121 4.55 8.88 -1.06
C VAL A 121 4.52 8.79 -2.58
N LYS A 122 4.94 7.64 -3.10
CA LYS A 122 4.64 7.15 -4.46
C LYS A 122 3.92 5.82 -4.31
N VAL A 123 2.84 5.62 -5.04
CA VAL A 123 2.03 4.39 -5.00
C VAL A 123 2.08 3.73 -6.36
N LEU A 124 2.41 2.43 -6.37
CA LEU A 124 2.54 1.61 -7.55
C LEU A 124 1.45 0.53 -7.54
N ASP A 125 0.74 0.36 -8.66
CA ASP A 125 0.02 -0.88 -8.97
C ASP A 125 0.99 -1.81 -9.70
N VAL A 126 1.16 -3.01 -9.18
CA VAL A 126 2.13 -3.98 -9.68
C VAL A 126 1.38 -5.23 -10.09
N THR A 127 1.47 -5.59 -11.37
CA THR A 127 0.80 -6.76 -11.92
C THR A 127 1.78 -7.65 -12.65
N PHE A 128 1.89 -8.91 -12.22
CA PHE A 128 2.64 -9.94 -12.92
C PHE A 128 1.68 -10.95 -13.53
N ALA A 129 1.64 -11.03 -14.86
CA ALA A 129 1.02 -12.15 -15.56
C ALA A 129 1.78 -13.47 -15.25
N PRO A 130 1.13 -14.64 -15.41
CA PRO A 130 1.81 -15.93 -15.29
C PRO A 130 3.06 -16.01 -16.18
N GLY A 131 4.22 -16.33 -15.60
CA GLY A 131 5.51 -16.39 -16.28
C GLY A 131 6.14 -15.03 -16.61
N GLN A 132 5.53 -13.91 -16.19
CA GLN A 132 6.14 -12.59 -16.35
C GLN A 132 7.13 -12.33 -15.22
N GLY A 133 8.31 -11.82 -15.58
CA GLY A 133 9.26 -11.27 -14.63
C GLY A 133 9.58 -9.81 -14.95
N ASP A 134 10.12 -9.12 -13.96
CA ASP A 134 10.63 -7.77 -14.10
C ASP A 134 12.14 -7.75 -14.36
N ASN A 135 12.71 -6.54 -14.46
CA ASN A 135 14.14 -6.29 -14.50
C ASN A 135 14.67 -5.94 -13.11
N MET A 136 15.96 -6.20 -12.91
CA MET A 136 16.67 -5.90 -11.66
C MET A 136 16.55 -4.42 -11.29
N HIS A 137 15.95 -4.15 -10.13
CA HIS A 137 15.62 -2.81 -9.65
C HIS A 137 15.83 -2.70 -8.13
N GLU A 138 15.64 -1.51 -7.59
CA GLU A 138 15.75 -1.19 -6.18
C GLU A 138 14.49 -0.46 -5.71
N HIS A 139 14.19 -0.58 -4.43
CA HIS A 139 13.17 0.24 -3.78
C HIS A 139 13.78 1.03 -2.64
N GLY A 140 13.20 2.20 -2.37
CA GLY A 140 13.37 2.86 -1.07
C GLY A 140 12.64 2.11 0.04
N VAL A 141 12.22 2.85 1.07
CA VAL A 141 11.35 2.27 2.12
C VAL A 141 9.96 2.03 1.53
N ILE A 142 9.47 0.79 1.58
CA ILE A 142 8.19 0.39 0.99
C ILE A 142 7.31 -0.37 1.98
N THR A 143 5.99 -0.18 1.84
CA THR A 143 4.97 -1.08 2.38
C THR A 143 4.18 -1.67 1.22
N TYR A 144 3.90 -2.95 1.22
CA TYR A 144 3.17 -3.60 0.14
C TYR A 144 2.00 -4.44 0.65
N TYR A 145 0.93 -4.49 -0.15
CA TYR A 145 -0.27 -5.29 0.08
C TYR A 145 -0.62 -6.07 -1.20
N GLY A 146 -0.70 -7.38 -1.13
CA GLY A 146 -1.15 -8.23 -2.22
C GLY A 146 -2.66 -8.23 -2.36
N ILE A 147 -3.21 -7.65 -3.42
CA ILE A 147 -4.63 -7.78 -3.76
C ILE A 147 -4.93 -9.23 -4.14
N LYS A 148 -4.07 -9.82 -4.98
CA LYS A 148 -4.11 -11.23 -5.36
C LYS A 148 -2.72 -11.82 -5.23
N GLY A 149 -2.60 -12.87 -4.43
CA GLY A 149 -1.39 -13.63 -4.19
C GLY A 149 -1.08 -14.62 -5.31
N GLY A 150 -0.03 -15.41 -5.11
CA GLY A 150 0.44 -16.39 -6.08
C GLY A 150 1.85 -16.87 -5.76
N LYS A 151 2.49 -17.50 -6.74
CA LYS A 151 3.83 -18.05 -6.59
C LYS A 151 4.86 -17.14 -7.25
N LEU A 152 5.68 -16.47 -6.44
CA LEU A 152 6.72 -15.55 -6.88
C LEU A 152 8.11 -16.15 -6.67
N GLN A 153 9.06 -15.74 -7.49
CA GLN A 153 10.48 -16.04 -7.37
C GLN A 153 11.24 -14.72 -7.27
N ASN A 154 12.07 -14.58 -6.24
CA ASN A 154 13.01 -13.48 -6.06
C ASN A 154 14.41 -13.91 -6.47
N THR A 155 15.12 -13.04 -7.20
CA THR A 155 16.52 -13.23 -7.57
C THR A 155 17.37 -12.06 -7.08
N LEU A 156 18.43 -12.35 -6.35
CA LEU A 156 19.42 -11.37 -5.87
C LEU A 156 20.58 -11.19 -6.87
N PRO A 157 21.38 -10.11 -6.76
CA PRO A 157 22.46 -9.83 -7.72
C PRO A 157 23.58 -10.88 -7.74
N ASP A 158 23.74 -11.65 -6.65
CA ASP A 158 24.70 -12.74 -6.57
C ASP A 158 24.20 -14.06 -7.21
N GLY A 159 22.99 -14.04 -7.78
CA GLY A 159 22.33 -15.19 -8.37
C GLY A 159 21.58 -16.07 -7.37
N THR A 160 21.50 -15.69 -6.10
CA THR A 160 20.66 -16.38 -5.12
C THR A 160 19.19 -16.25 -5.51
N VAL A 161 18.49 -17.39 -5.57
CA VAL A 161 17.08 -17.48 -5.92
C VAL A 161 16.27 -17.98 -4.73
N LYS A 162 15.10 -17.37 -4.50
CA LYS A 162 14.14 -17.81 -3.50
C LYS A 162 12.72 -17.78 -4.06
N GLU A 163 12.07 -18.93 -4.10
CA GLU A 163 10.63 -19.01 -4.36
C GLU A 163 9.83 -18.74 -3.08
N MET A 164 8.67 -18.12 -3.24
CA MET A 164 7.71 -17.82 -2.19
C MET A 164 6.29 -17.95 -2.72
N GLU A 165 5.44 -18.59 -1.93
CA GLU A 165 4.00 -18.63 -2.16
C GLU A 165 3.34 -17.66 -1.20
N VAL A 166 2.66 -16.65 -1.74
CA VAL A 166 2.05 -15.57 -0.97
C VAL A 166 0.52 -15.63 -1.12
N PRO A 167 -0.25 -15.58 -0.02
CA PRO A 167 -1.71 -15.62 -0.07
C PRO A 167 -2.29 -14.26 -0.46
N ASP A 168 -3.54 -14.21 -0.93
CA ASP A 168 -4.30 -12.96 -1.03
C ASP A 168 -4.27 -12.18 0.30
N GLY A 169 -4.12 -10.87 0.21
CA GLY A 169 -4.03 -9.99 1.37
C GLY A 169 -2.72 -10.06 2.14
N PHE A 170 -1.67 -10.69 1.60
CA PHE A 170 -0.34 -10.64 2.22
C PHE A 170 0.15 -9.20 2.36
N VAL A 171 0.83 -8.91 3.46
CA VAL A 171 1.34 -7.57 3.77
C VAL A 171 2.79 -7.66 4.20
N GLY A 172 3.57 -6.65 3.84
CA GLY A 172 4.93 -6.52 4.33
C GLY A 172 5.44 -5.09 4.30
N HIS A 173 6.58 -4.89 4.95
CA HIS A 173 7.28 -3.61 5.00
C HIS A 173 8.78 -3.87 4.85
N GLY A 174 9.40 -3.21 3.88
CA GLY A 174 10.83 -3.24 3.64
C GLY A 174 11.42 -1.87 3.97
N ASN A 175 12.39 -1.82 4.88
CA ASN A 175 13.03 -0.58 5.32
C ASN A 175 14.50 -0.48 4.89
N THR A 176 15.03 -1.42 4.11
CA THR A 176 16.38 -1.38 3.53
C THR A 176 16.28 -1.32 2.01
N ILE A 177 17.23 -0.63 1.37
CA ILE A 177 17.36 -0.67 -0.09
C ILE A 177 17.95 -2.02 -0.46
N VAL A 178 17.21 -2.81 -1.23
CA VAL A 178 17.64 -4.10 -1.73
C VAL A 178 17.47 -4.11 -3.24
N LYS A 179 18.55 -4.46 -3.95
CA LYS A 179 18.50 -4.71 -5.38
C LYS A 179 18.03 -6.12 -5.65
N HIS A 180 16.97 -6.28 -6.43
CA HIS A 180 16.36 -7.57 -6.70
C HIS A 180 15.58 -7.59 -8.03
N GLN A 181 15.21 -8.79 -8.44
CA GLN A 181 14.30 -9.06 -9.55
C GLN A 181 13.20 -10.02 -9.06
N MET A 182 11.97 -9.83 -9.52
CA MET A 182 10.84 -10.73 -9.25
C MET A 182 10.32 -11.39 -10.54
N GLU A 183 9.81 -12.61 -10.40
CA GLU A 183 9.11 -13.35 -11.44
C GLU A 183 7.89 -14.07 -10.86
N ASN A 184 6.76 -14.01 -11.56
CA ASN A 184 5.61 -14.87 -11.27
C ASN A 184 5.79 -16.23 -11.92
N VAL A 185 6.17 -17.22 -11.12
CA VAL A 185 6.39 -18.62 -11.54
C VAL A 185 5.16 -19.50 -11.32
N GLY A 186 4.01 -18.89 -11.02
CA GLY A 186 2.71 -19.56 -10.89
C GLY A 186 1.84 -19.42 -12.14
N ASP A 187 0.64 -19.97 -12.07
CA ASP A 187 -0.35 -19.98 -13.15
C ASP A 187 -1.37 -18.83 -13.07
N ASP A 188 -1.40 -18.12 -11.94
CA ASP A 188 -2.34 -17.03 -11.66
C ASP A 188 -1.67 -15.66 -11.77
N THR A 189 -2.40 -14.65 -12.25
CA THR A 189 -1.95 -13.25 -12.15
C THR A 189 -1.79 -12.85 -10.68
N VAL A 190 -0.64 -12.25 -10.36
CA VAL A 190 -0.35 -11.63 -9.06
C VAL A 190 -0.57 -10.13 -9.17
N GLN A 191 -1.22 -9.53 -8.17
CA GLN A 191 -1.44 -8.08 -8.10
C GLN A 191 -1.09 -7.55 -6.72
N VAL A 192 -0.28 -6.49 -6.68
CA VAL A 192 0.25 -5.89 -5.45
C VAL A 192 0.16 -4.37 -5.53
N ILE A 193 -0.27 -3.74 -4.44
CA ILE A 193 -0.13 -2.29 -4.25
C ILE A 193 1.10 -2.04 -3.40
N ILE A 194 2.02 -1.22 -3.90
CA ILE A 194 3.21 -0.79 -3.16
C ILE A 194 3.06 0.70 -2.82
N VAL A 195 3.28 1.05 -1.56
CA VAL A 195 3.45 2.42 -1.07
C VAL A 195 4.92 2.64 -0.76
N GLU A 196 5.60 3.40 -1.60
CA GLU A 196 6.97 3.89 -1.37
C GLU A 196 6.92 5.17 -0.53
N HIS A 197 7.65 5.18 0.59
CA HIS A 197 7.62 6.24 1.59
C HIS A 197 8.79 7.21 1.37
N LYS A 198 8.49 8.45 0.97
CA LYS A 198 9.52 9.49 0.73
C LYS A 198 9.97 10.20 2.00
N LYS A 199 9.26 10.00 3.12
CA LYS A 199 9.57 10.58 4.44
C LYS A 199 10.05 9.55 5.48
N LEU A 200 10.47 8.37 5.02
CA LEU A 200 11.15 7.37 5.83
C LEU A 200 12.52 7.13 5.23
N ALA A 201 13.57 7.34 6.02
CA ALA A 201 14.93 7.02 5.61
C ALA A 201 15.14 5.49 5.65
N PRO A 202 15.85 4.91 4.66
CA PRO A 202 16.28 3.52 4.75
C PRO A 202 17.11 3.27 6.02
N ALA A 203 16.90 2.11 6.63
CA ALA A 203 17.76 1.61 7.70
C ALA A 203 19.18 1.41 7.16
N LYS A 204 20.17 1.80 7.95
CA LYS A 204 21.58 1.52 7.67
C LYS A 204 21.86 0.05 7.97
N GLU A 205 22.57 -0.62 7.06
CA GLU A 205 23.13 -1.96 7.30
C GLU A 205 24.11 -1.99 8.48
#